data_AF-A0A128A4H1-F1
#
_entry.id   AF-A0A128A4H1-F1
#
_cell.length_a   1.000
_cell.length_b   1.000
_cell.length_c   1.000
_cell.angle_alpha   90.00
_cell.angle_beta   90.00
_cell.angle_gamma   90.00
#
_symmetry.space_group_name_H-M   'P 1'
#
loop_
_entity.id
_entity.type
_entity.pdbx_description
1 polymer ?
#
loop_
_entity_poly.entity_id
_entity_poly.type
_entity_poly.pdbx_seq_one_letter_code
_entity_poly.pdbx_strand_id
1 'polypeptide(L)'
;MIEQSSKRFVAMIAILLLVTTPLTVLPHQAHAASQTGVMIALYTYPGSTWDVVAQAKSAHPSVPVIAIINPNNGPGSSRDANYVSGIQELHAAGVIVLGYDATGYASNSASSVKSVMNTWKSLYNIDGIFFDEMANWSGPESYYSDLTSYAKSLGYTMTVGNPGTDTLPSYIGTVDNLMIYENPGLPALSALQGWHTGYDKSNFSMIAFGVNSISQSFLTSASNYVGYIDLTNDVLDNPYDTVPPYFGTLVADLDTGSVAPTAPSAPTGLAATATSSSQINLSWTAPSNNGGSAITGYKIERSLDNGSTWNTIVSNTGSVLTTYSNTGLTASTPYTYRVSAINPVGSSTPSSIASATTTSGTVTTVPQQPTGLATSVVSSSQINLSWTAPVNNGGSAITGYKIEKSTDAGTTWVTISANTASVSTTYSDTGLTASTPYTYRVSAINPVGTGSPSNTASATTLAASTGGTVSITVKSVNLAGVQFNGMWVELHASNGTTLATGYTPVTFQVTSGNAYTIVSSNYQSNVFNHWNDGTTTASKTITPTQNTTLTEYYSTGPVSLKVKAVDLSGNVITGLWTTLVSGGTTLQSGYTTMTFSVTPGTQYTVTVANYQNYVFDHWSDGNTNPHRTITPTQAATLVAYYNS
;
A
#
# COMPACT_ATOMS: atom_id res chain seq x y z
N MET A 1 -14.23 -11.92 22.76
CA MET A 1 -14.60 -10.49 22.96
C MET A 1 -14.55 -10.00 24.40
N ILE A 2 -14.34 -10.85 25.43
CA ILE A 2 -14.23 -10.39 26.83
C ILE A 2 -12.79 -10.01 27.23
N GLU A 3 -11.78 -10.42 26.46
CA GLU A 3 -10.37 -10.12 26.76
C GLU A 3 -9.86 -8.77 26.21
N GLN A 4 -10.60 -8.13 25.30
CA GLN A 4 -10.26 -6.78 24.80
C GLN A 4 -10.85 -5.64 25.64
N SER A 5 -11.83 -5.93 26.51
CA SER A 5 -12.51 -4.93 27.34
C SER A 5 -11.69 -4.52 28.56
N SER A 6 -10.87 -5.44 29.10
CA SER A 6 -10.08 -5.21 30.31
C SER A 6 -8.87 -4.29 30.11
N LYS A 7 -8.31 -4.24 28.88
CA LYS A 7 -7.18 -3.35 28.55
C LYS A 7 -7.60 -1.89 28.34
N ARG A 8 -8.86 -1.64 27.96
CA ARG A 8 -9.41 -0.28 27.83
C ARG A 8 -9.81 0.35 29.17
N PHE A 9 -10.19 -0.47 30.15
CA PHE A 9 -10.59 0.04 31.48
C PHE A 9 -9.38 0.47 32.33
N VAL A 10 -8.25 -0.23 32.22
CA VAL A 10 -6.99 0.14 32.92
C VAL A 10 -6.35 1.40 32.32
N ALA A 11 -6.46 1.61 31.00
CA ALA A 11 -6.00 2.84 30.35
C ALA A 11 -6.84 4.08 30.71
N MET A 12 -8.13 3.90 31.02
CA MET A 12 -9.05 5.00 31.33
C MET A 12 -8.92 5.48 32.80
N ILE A 13 -8.50 4.62 33.72
CA ILE A 13 -8.21 4.98 35.12
C ILE A 13 -6.85 5.69 35.27
N ALA A 14 -5.86 5.36 34.42
CA ALA A 14 -4.57 6.07 34.41
C ALA A 14 -4.68 7.54 33.96
N ILE A 15 -5.72 7.88 33.16
CA ILE A 15 -5.97 9.24 32.70
C ILE A 15 -6.71 10.08 33.75
N LEU A 16 -7.47 9.46 34.67
CA LEU A 16 -8.27 10.19 35.66
C LEU A 16 -7.51 10.55 36.96
N LEU A 17 -6.35 9.93 37.22
CA LEU A 17 -5.53 10.17 38.42
C LEU A 17 -4.47 11.29 38.26
N LEU A 18 -4.43 11.98 37.12
CA LEU A 18 -3.53 13.11 36.87
C LEU A 18 -4.16 14.49 37.15
N VAL A 19 -5.42 14.56 37.61
CA VAL A 19 -6.16 15.82 37.78
C VAL A 19 -6.47 16.11 39.26
N THR A 20 -5.47 16.05 40.16
CA THR A 20 -5.62 16.62 41.53
C THR A 20 -4.30 17.10 42.12
N THR A 21 -3.43 17.75 41.35
CA THR A 21 -2.33 18.56 41.90
C THR A 21 -2.53 20.02 41.48
N PRO A 22 -2.30 21.01 42.37
CA PRO A 22 -2.37 22.40 41.98
C PRO A 22 -1.36 22.63 40.85
N LEU A 23 -1.82 23.22 39.74
CA LEU A 23 -0.98 23.63 38.62
C LEU A 23 0.15 24.51 39.14
N THR A 24 1.31 23.90 39.37
CA THR A 24 2.57 24.60 39.19
C THR A 24 2.75 24.67 37.68
N VAL A 25 2.61 25.86 37.12
CA VAL A 25 2.97 26.15 35.74
C VAL A 25 4.45 25.77 35.62
N LEU A 26 4.72 24.60 35.04
CA LEU A 26 6.07 24.26 34.61
C LEU A 26 6.45 25.30 33.55
N PRO A 27 7.62 25.94 33.64
CA PRO A 27 8.07 26.82 32.58
C PRO A 27 8.07 26.00 31.27
N HIS A 28 7.37 26.53 30.26
CA HIS A 28 7.34 25.97 28.93
C HIS A 28 8.77 25.67 28.49
N GLN A 29 9.00 24.49 27.92
CA GLN A 29 10.31 24.03 27.43
C GLN A 29 10.86 25.07 26.46
N ALA A 30 11.74 25.93 26.97
CA ALA A 30 12.53 26.82 26.15
C ALA A 30 13.42 25.97 25.25
N HIS A 31 13.64 26.41 24.01
CA HIS A 31 14.78 25.92 23.24
C HIS A 31 16.02 26.24 24.08
N ALA A 32 16.64 25.21 24.66
CA ALA A 32 17.91 25.35 25.36
C ALA A 32 19.00 25.70 24.33
N ALA A 33 19.01 26.96 23.90
CA ALA A 33 20.05 27.51 23.06
C ALA A 33 21.25 27.76 23.97
N SER A 34 22.14 26.75 24.06
CA SER A 34 23.44 26.92 24.72
C SER A 34 24.22 28.10 24.12
N GLN A 35 23.95 28.43 22.85
CA GLN A 35 24.49 29.54 22.09
C GLN A 35 23.44 30.65 21.90
N THR A 36 23.83 31.91 22.16
CA THR A 36 22.98 33.09 21.88
C THR A 36 22.90 33.31 20.37
N GLY A 37 21.71 33.59 19.87
CA GLY A 37 21.43 33.83 18.45
C GLY A 37 21.21 35.31 18.11
N VAL A 38 20.88 35.55 16.85
CA VAL A 38 20.55 36.86 16.30
C VAL A 38 19.08 36.90 15.89
N MET A 39 18.38 37.97 16.26
CA MET A 39 17.07 38.32 15.69
C MET A 39 17.26 39.48 14.72
N ILE A 40 16.40 39.55 13.70
CA ILE A 40 16.35 40.71 12.81
C ILE A 40 14.93 40.94 12.31
N ALA A 41 14.45 42.17 12.45
CA ALA A 41 13.27 42.65 11.74
C ALA A 41 13.61 42.88 10.26
N LEU A 42 13.00 42.08 9.38
CA LEU A 42 13.10 42.18 7.93
C LEU A 42 11.80 42.73 7.35
N TYR A 43 11.53 44.01 7.61
CA TYR A 43 10.33 44.67 7.11
C TYR A 43 10.50 45.18 5.67
N THR A 44 11.73 45.07 5.14
CA THR A 44 12.01 45.30 3.71
C THR A 44 11.38 44.23 2.82
N TYR A 45 10.98 44.65 1.63
CA TYR A 45 10.55 43.72 0.57
C TYR A 45 11.66 42.71 0.24
N PRO A 46 11.33 41.41 0.01
CA PRO A 46 12.31 40.38 -0.28
C PRO A 46 13.22 40.72 -1.46
N GLY A 47 14.51 40.38 -1.34
CA GLY A 47 15.53 40.67 -2.33
C GLY A 47 16.94 40.61 -1.72
N SER A 48 17.87 41.41 -2.23
CA SER A 48 19.30 41.36 -1.87
C SER A 48 19.60 41.57 -0.38
N THR A 49 18.68 42.17 0.38
CA THR A 49 18.82 42.32 1.84
C THR A 49 18.61 40.99 2.57
N TRP A 50 17.68 40.15 2.11
CA TRP A 50 17.41 38.83 2.69
C TRP A 50 18.55 37.85 2.38
N ASP A 51 19.20 38.00 1.23
CA ASP A 51 20.39 37.22 0.85
C ASP A 51 21.52 37.37 1.88
N VAL A 52 21.71 38.57 2.43
CA VAL A 52 22.75 38.80 3.46
C VAL A 52 22.47 37.97 4.71
N VAL A 53 21.21 37.88 5.12
CA VAL A 53 20.80 37.09 6.30
C VAL A 53 21.00 35.59 6.03
N ALA A 54 20.55 35.11 4.88
CA ALA A 54 20.72 33.71 4.47
C ALA A 54 22.20 33.31 4.36
N GLN A 55 23.04 34.19 3.78
CA GLN A 55 24.48 33.97 3.65
C GLN A 55 25.17 33.93 5.02
N ALA A 56 24.86 34.87 5.92
CA ALA A 56 25.44 34.91 7.26
C ALA A 56 25.08 33.65 8.05
N LYS A 57 23.81 33.22 8.04
CA LYS A 57 23.38 31.97 8.68
C LYS A 57 24.04 30.74 8.06
N SER A 58 24.17 30.69 6.73
CA SER A 58 24.83 29.58 6.03
C SER A 58 26.33 29.49 6.37
N ALA A 59 26.99 30.62 6.57
CA ALA A 59 28.40 30.69 6.97
C ALA A 59 28.62 30.26 8.43
N HIS A 60 27.62 30.47 9.29
CA HIS A 60 27.68 30.21 10.73
C HIS A 60 26.48 29.36 11.20
N PRO A 61 26.41 28.09 10.77
CA PRO A 61 25.19 27.27 10.92
C PRO A 61 24.80 26.97 12.36
N SER A 62 25.72 27.04 13.34
CA SER A 62 25.35 26.84 14.75
C SER A 62 24.69 28.04 15.40
N VAL A 63 24.91 29.25 14.89
CA VAL A 63 24.33 30.47 15.45
C VAL A 63 22.84 30.51 15.07
N PRO A 64 21.90 30.47 16.03
CA PRO A 64 20.49 30.61 15.71
C PRO A 64 20.22 31.97 15.09
N VAL A 65 19.48 32.02 13.99
CA VAL A 65 19.07 33.27 13.34
C VAL A 65 17.56 33.25 13.16
N ILE A 66 16.91 34.32 13.62
CA ILE A 66 15.47 34.54 13.51
C ILE A 66 15.23 35.77 12.63
N ALA A 67 14.39 35.62 11.62
CA ALA A 67 13.91 36.72 10.79
C ALA A 67 12.43 37.00 11.09
N ILE A 68 12.10 38.25 11.43
CA ILE A 68 10.71 38.69 11.63
C ILE A 68 10.26 39.41 10.37
N ILE A 69 9.21 38.92 9.72
CA ILE A 69 8.73 39.45 8.44
C ILE A 69 7.40 40.17 8.59
N ASN A 70 7.24 41.26 7.85
CA ASN A 70 6.05 42.11 7.90
C ASN A 70 5.64 42.61 6.49
N PRO A 71 4.99 41.77 5.66
CA PRO A 71 4.55 42.14 4.32
C PRO A 71 3.67 43.38 4.26
N ASN A 72 2.71 43.51 5.18
CA ASN A 72 1.74 44.61 5.17
C ASN A 72 1.07 44.77 6.55
N ASN A 73 1.85 45.13 7.58
CA ASN A 73 1.42 45.15 8.98
C ASN A 73 0.73 43.83 9.40
N GLY A 74 1.41 42.72 9.07
CA GLY A 74 0.90 41.36 9.08
C GLY A 74 1.07 40.68 7.71
N PRO A 75 0.36 39.57 7.45
CA PRO A 75 0.56 38.74 6.25
C PRO A 75 0.05 39.36 4.95
N GLY A 76 -0.68 40.48 5.02
CA GLY A 76 -1.45 41.00 3.89
C GLY A 76 -2.71 40.19 3.58
N SER A 77 -3.48 40.65 2.60
CA SER A 77 -4.75 40.02 2.20
C SER A 77 -4.61 38.95 1.11
N SER A 78 -3.44 38.87 0.47
CA SER A 78 -3.15 37.92 -0.61
C SER A 78 -1.70 37.45 -0.57
N ARG A 79 -1.48 36.23 -1.06
CA ARG A 79 -0.16 35.61 -1.14
C ARG A 79 0.74 36.33 -2.15
N ASP A 80 1.90 36.80 -1.72
CA ASP A 80 2.93 37.40 -2.57
C ASP A 80 4.03 36.37 -2.90
N ALA A 81 4.36 36.23 -4.19
CA ALA A 81 5.34 35.26 -4.67
C ALA A 81 6.77 35.57 -4.22
N ASN A 82 7.16 36.84 -4.10
CA ASN A 82 8.51 37.22 -3.69
C ASN A 82 8.74 36.89 -2.21
N TYR A 83 7.72 37.09 -1.36
CA TYR A 83 7.77 36.64 0.04
C TYR A 83 7.86 35.12 0.14
N VAL A 84 7.13 34.37 -0.69
CA VAL A 84 7.24 32.91 -0.72
C VAL A 84 8.67 32.47 -1.08
N SER A 85 9.26 33.04 -2.13
CA SER A 85 10.62 32.71 -2.55
C SER A 85 11.67 33.09 -1.50
N GLY A 86 11.60 34.30 -0.95
CA GLY A 86 12.52 34.73 0.10
C GLY A 86 12.44 33.87 1.37
N ILE A 87 11.24 33.46 1.78
CA ILE A 87 11.06 32.56 2.94
C ILE A 87 11.69 31.19 2.65
N GLN A 88 11.54 30.67 1.43
CA GLN A 88 12.17 29.41 1.04
C GLN A 88 13.70 29.47 1.09
N GLU A 89 14.29 30.60 0.67
CA GLU A 89 15.74 30.82 0.74
C GLU A 89 16.24 30.93 2.18
N LEU A 90 15.53 31.68 3.03
CA LEU A 90 15.82 31.76 4.47
C LEU A 90 15.73 30.38 5.13
N HIS A 91 14.70 29.60 4.83
CA HIS A 91 14.54 28.23 5.34
C HIS A 91 15.64 27.29 4.84
N ALA A 92 16.06 27.42 3.58
CA ALA A 92 17.16 26.63 3.02
C ALA A 92 18.49 26.89 3.75
N ALA A 93 18.70 28.12 4.22
CA ALA A 93 19.82 28.48 5.08
C ALA A 93 19.64 28.03 6.55
N GLY A 94 18.44 27.62 6.95
CA GLY A 94 18.10 27.24 8.33
C GLY A 94 17.78 28.42 9.25
N VAL A 95 17.33 29.54 8.67
CA VAL A 95 16.78 30.69 9.42
C VAL A 95 15.37 30.36 9.88
N ILE A 96 15.03 30.73 11.13
CA ILE A 96 13.68 30.62 11.69
C ILE A 96 12.89 31.87 11.29
N VAL A 97 11.72 31.70 10.66
CA VAL A 97 10.93 32.84 10.16
C VAL A 97 9.68 33.06 11.03
N LEU A 98 9.54 34.28 11.58
CA LEU A 98 8.38 34.71 12.35
C LEU A 98 7.53 35.71 11.58
N GLY A 99 6.21 35.57 11.67
CA GLY A 99 5.25 36.53 11.15
C GLY A 99 4.89 37.59 12.19
N TYR A 100 4.89 38.85 11.80
CA TYR A 100 4.42 39.97 12.61
C TYR A 100 2.91 39.90 12.89
N ASP A 101 2.49 40.17 14.13
CA ASP A 101 1.09 40.27 14.55
C ASP A 101 0.93 41.31 15.68
N ALA A 102 0.13 42.35 15.45
CA ALA A 102 -0.05 43.44 16.41
C ALA A 102 -1.15 43.13 17.43
N THR A 103 -0.81 43.21 18.72
CA THR A 103 -1.76 42.93 19.81
C THR A 103 -2.43 44.17 20.38
N GLY A 104 -1.97 45.37 20.00
CA GLY A 104 -2.55 46.65 20.42
C GLY A 104 -2.57 46.82 21.94
N TYR A 105 -1.53 46.37 22.64
CA TYR A 105 -1.44 46.35 24.10
C TYR A 105 -2.60 45.58 24.76
N ALA A 106 -2.95 44.43 24.16
CA ALA A 106 -4.11 43.60 24.48
C ALA A 106 -5.49 44.27 24.27
N SER A 107 -5.56 45.37 23.51
CA SER A 107 -6.85 45.95 23.08
C SER A 107 -7.47 45.21 21.89
N ASN A 108 -6.65 44.56 21.05
CA ASN A 108 -7.14 43.71 19.98
C ASN A 108 -7.74 42.42 20.57
N SER A 109 -8.94 42.04 20.14
CA SER A 109 -9.56 40.80 20.63
C SER A 109 -8.70 39.58 20.30
N ALA A 110 -8.65 38.59 21.20
CA ALA A 110 -7.86 37.37 20.99
C ALA A 110 -8.26 36.67 19.68
N SER A 111 -9.56 36.67 19.34
CA SER A 111 -10.05 36.13 18.07
C SER A 111 -9.47 36.84 16.84
N SER A 112 -9.27 38.15 16.90
CA SER A 112 -8.68 38.92 15.79
C SER A 112 -7.22 38.54 15.56
N VAL A 113 -6.43 38.51 16.64
CA VAL A 113 -5.01 38.12 16.58
C VAL A 113 -4.87 36.66 16.11
N LYS A 114 -5.68 35.74 16.66
CA LYS A 114 -5.75 34.36 16.17
C LYS A 114 -6.12 34.27 14.68
N SER A 115 -6.95 35.18 14.16
CA SER A 115 -7.26 35.22 12.72
C SER A 115 -6.06 35.61 11.86
N VAL A 116 -5.20 36.52 12.35
CA VAL A 116 -3.95 36.90 11.67
C VAL A 116 -3.00 35.71 11.61
N MET A 117 -2.83 34.97 12.71
CA MET A 117 -2.05 33.72 12.73
C MET A 117 -2.52 32.67 11.72
N ASN A 118 -3.84 32.50 11.56
CA ASN A 118 -4.39 31.60 10.55
C ASN A 118 -4.09 32.08 9.14
N THR A 119 -4.15 33.40 8.92
CA THR A 119 -3.84 34.00 7.63
C THR A 119 -2.37 33.78 7.29
N TRP A 120 -1.45 34.02 8.22
CA TRP A 120 -0.05 33.65 8.11
C TRP A 120 0.13 32.20 7.68
N LYS A 121 -0.49 31.25 8.39
CA LYS A 121 -0.41 29.81 8.09
C LYS A 121 -0.91 29.47 6.70
N SER A 122 -1.94 30.18 6.24
CA SER A 122 -2.58 29.92 4.95
C SER A 122 -1.79 30.48 3.76
N LEU A 123 -1.10 31.62 3.93
CA LEU A 123 -0.40 32.30 2.85
C LEU A 123 1.08 31.91 2.78
N TYR A 124 1.72 31.70 3.92
CA TYR A 124 3.17 31.51 4.03
C TYR A 124 3.51 30.36 4.98
N ASN A 125 4.56 29.63 4.65
CA ASN A 125 5.10 28.59 5.52
C ASN A 125 6.12 29.23 6.47
N ILE A 126 5.66 29.79 7.58
CA ILE A 126 6.50 30.37 8.63
C ILE A 126 6.57 29.45 9.86
N ASP A 127 7.56 29.68 10.72
CA ASP A 127 7.83 28.86 11.90
C ASP A 127 7.12 29.36 13.16
N GLY A 128 6.86 30.66 13.27
CA GLY A 128 6.26 31.23 14.47
C GLY A 128 5.68 32.62 14.33
N ILE A 129 5.33 33.22 15.47
CA ILE A 129 4.66 34.53 15.54
C ILE A 129 5.43 35.48 16.44
N PHE A 130 5.57 36.73 15.98
CA PHE A 130 6.07 37.86 16.75
C PHE A 130 4.88 38.75 17.13
N PHE A 131 4.57 38.80 18.43
CA PHE A 131 3.53 39.66 18.99
C PHE A 131 4.10 41.03 19.29
N ASP A 132 3.74 42.00 18.45
CA ASP A 132 4.12 43.38 18.69
C ASP A 132 3.07 44.10 19.56
N GLU A 133 3.49 45.23 20.11
CA GLU A 133 2.68 46.05 21.02
C GLU A 133 2.13 45.24 22.21
N MET A 134 2.94 44.34 22.78
CA MET A 134 2.53 43.54 23.92
C MET A 134 2.28 44.41 25.16
N ALA A 135 1.28 44.06 25.96
CA ALA A 135 0.94 44.83 27.15
C ALA A 135 2.06 44.79 28.19
N ASN A 136 2.27 45.90 28.87
CA ASN A 136 3.31 46.10 29.89
C ASN A 136 2.76 46.42 31.29
N TRP A 137 1.49 46.09 31.52
CA TRP A 137 0.76 46.26 32.79
C TRP A 137 0.13 44.92 33.21
N SER A 138 -0.20 44.71 34.49
CA SER A 138 -0.69 43.41 34.97
C SER A 138 -2.19 43.19 34.70
N GLY A 139 -2.56 41.96 34.31
CA GLY A 139 -3.93 41.53 34.00
C GLY A 139 -4.03 40.72 32.69
N PRO A 140 -3.39 41.16 31.59
CA PRO A 140 -3.41 40.49 30.29
C PRO A 140 -2.55 39.22 30.17
N GLU A 141 -1.89 38.72 31.21
CA GLU A 141 -1.00 37.56 31.11
C GLU A 141 -1.71 36.31 30.55
N SER A 142 -3.00 36.13 30.92
CA SER A 142 -3.84 35.04 30.40
C SER A 142 -4.17 35.18 28.92
N TYR A 143 -4.25 36.41 28.40
CA TYR A 143 -4.47 36.68 26.98
C TYR A 143 -3.29 36.17 26.14
N TYR A 144 -2.05 36.50 26.52
CA TYR A 144 -0.87 36.03 25.77
C TYR A 144 -0.64 34.53 25.95
N SER A 145 -0.93 33.97 27.13
CA SER A 145 -0.88 32.52 27.35
C SER A 145 -1.86 31.76 26.44
N ASP A 146 -3.06 32.30 26.23
CA ASP A 146 -4.05 31.76 25.29
C ASP A 146 -3.59 31.90 23.82
N LEU A 147 -3.04 33.05 23.44
CA LEU A 147 -2.47 33.25 22.10
C LEU A 147 -1.31 32.31 21.80
N THR A 148 -0.36 32.15 22.74
CA THR A 148 0.76 31.23 22.61
C THR A 148 0.27 29.79 22.51
N SER A 149 -0.67 29.37 23.36
CA SER A 149 -1.27 28.03 23.29
C SER A 149 -1.93 27.78 21.93
N TYR A 150 -2.63 28.78 21.39
CA TYR A 150 -3.24 28.68 20.07
C TYR A 150 -2.21 28.62 18.93
N ALA A 151 -1.15 29.44 18.99
CA ALA A 151 -0.05 29.40 18.04
C ALA A 151 0.59 28.00 17.98
N LYS A 152 0.85 27.39 19.14
CA LYS A 152 1.34 25.99 19.21
C LYS A 152 0.36 24.99 18.60
N SER A 153 -0.95 25.20 18.76
CA SER A 153 -1.98 24.34 18.15
C SER A 153 -1.99 24.38 16.61
N LEU A 154 -1.49 25.48 16.01
CA LEU A 154 -1.27 25.63 14.57
C LEU A 154 0.09 25.05 14.11
N GLY A 155 0.86 24.47 15.04
CA GLY A 155 2.19 23.90 14.78
C GLY A 155 3.30 24.93 14.70
N TYR A 156 3.09 26.16 15.17
CA TYR A 156 4.18 27.13 15.32
C TYR A 156 5.13 26.70 16.44
N THR A 157 6.43 26.86 16.21
CA THR A 157 7.48 26.39 17.12
C THR A 157 7.93 27.47 18.09
N MET A 158 7.63 28.75 17.82
CA MET A 158 8.06 29.89 18.64
C MET A 158 7.06 31.05 18.66
N THR A 159 6.87 31.65 19.83
CA THR A 159 6.26 32.97 20.02
C THR A 159 7.23 33.94 20.69
N VAL A 160 7.36 35.12 20.11
CA VAL A 160 8.16 36.21 20.68
C VAL A 160 7.21 37.34 21.04
N GLY A 161 7.27 37.85 22.27
CA GLY A 161 6.48 38.98 22.71
C GLY A 161 7.32 40.25 22.81
N ASN A 162 6.88 41.31 22.16
CA ASN A 162 7.53 42.62 22.21
C ASN A 162 6.62 43.68 22.85
N PRO A 163 6.89 44.08 24.10
CA PRO A 163 6.10 45.09 24.80
C PRO A 163 6.60 46.53 24.58
N GLY A 164 7.67 46.73 23.80
CA GLY A 164 8.30 48.03 23.66
C GLY A 164 9.35 48.28 24.74
N THR A 165 9.33 49.51 25.27
CA THR A 165 10.36 50.03 26.19
C THR A 165 10.24 49.49 27.63
N ASP A 166 9.05 49.05 28.05
CA ASP A 166 8.76 48.62 29.43
C ASP A 166 8.13 47.22 29.42
N THR A 167 8.50 46.37 30.38
CA THR A 167 7.89 45.04 30.54
C THR A 167 7.85 44.59 31.99
N LEU A 168 7.03 43.57 32.28
CA LEU A 168 6.83 43.03 33.62
C LEU A 168 7.26 41.55 33.71
N PRO A 169 7.91 41.13 34.82
CA PRO A 169 8.26 39.73 35.04
C PRO A 169 7.09 38.74 35.00
N SER A 170 5.85 39.19 35.23
CA SER A 170 4.65 38.34 35.17
C SER A 170 4.37 37.79 33.76
N TYR A 171 4.91 38.41 32.71
CA TYR A 171 4.76 37.95 31.33
C TYR A 171 5.75 36.84 30.95
N ILE A 172 6.76 36.55 31.79
CA ILE A 172 7.72 35.49 31.52
C ILE A 172 6.98 34.14 31.49
N GLY A 173 7.11 33.41 30.38
CA GLY A 173 6.43 32.14 30.16
C GLY A 173 5.02 32.24 29.58
N THR A 174 4.48 33.45 29.40
CA THR A 174 3.25 33.67 28.60
C THR A 174 3.52 33.60 27.08
N VAL A 175 4.78 33.81 26.70
CA VAL A 175 5.38 33.62 25.36
C VAL A 175 6.69 32.84 25.52
N ASP A 176 7.20 32.24 24.44
CA ASP A 176 8.45 31.46 24.51
C ASP A 176 9.68 32.36 24.74
N ASN A 177 9.65 33.57 24.17
CA ASN A 177 10.70 34.57 24.32
C ASN A 177 10.09 35.96 24.52
N LEU A 178 10.59 36.72 25.49
CA LEU A 178 10.12 38.06 25.84
C LEU A 178 11.23 39.07 25.54
N MET A 179 10.90 40.09 24.76
CA MET A 179 11.81 41.21 24.54
C MET A 179 11.84 42.09 25.80
N ILE A 180 13.02 42.25 26.38
CA ILE A 180 13.23 42.95 27.66
C ILE A 180 13.92 44.30 27.53
N TYR A 181 14.27 44.69 26.31
CA TYR A 181 14.89 45.96 26.00
C TYR A 181 14.62 46.32 24.54
N GLU A 182 14.00 47.47 24.30
CA GLU A 182 13.85 48.10 22.98
C GLU A 182 14.09 49.60 23.12
N ASN A 183 15.30 50.07 22.81
CA ASN A 183 15.67 51.48 22.96
C ASN A 183 16.80 51.88 21.98
N PRO A 184 17.02 53.19 21.76
CA PRO A 184 18.20 53.67 21.06
C PRO A 184 19.47 53.42 21.89
N GLY A 185 20.48 52.84 21.26
CA GLY A 185 21.78 52.52 21.86
C GLY A 185 21.79 51.21 22.65
N LEU A 186 22.99 50.79 23.06
CA LEU A 186 23.16 49.54 23.81
C LEU A 186 22.73 49.69 25.28
N PRO A 187 22.08 48.67 25.88
CA PRO A 187 21.73 48.69 27.30
C PRO A 187 22.96 48.66 28.20
N ALA A 188 22.82 49.17 29.42
CA ALA A 188 23.73 48.79 30.49
C ALA A 188 23.57 47.29 30.80
N LEU A 189 24.66 46.55 30.98
CA LEU A 189 24.60 45.09 31.25
C LEU A 189 23.77 44.75 32.51
N SER A 190 23.76 45.64 33.51
CA SER A 190 22.95 45.48 34.72
C SER A 190 21.44 45.45 34.43
N ALA A 191 20.99 46.13 33.36
CA ALA A 191 19.60 46.13 32.94
C ALA A 191 19.17 44.74 32.43
N LEU A 192 20.06 44.04 31.71
CA LEU A 192 19.81 42.67 31.24
C LEU A 192 19.92 41.64 32.38
N GLN A 193 20.94 41.79 33.24
CA GLN A 193 21.18 40.88 34.37
C GLN A 193 19.99 40.77 35.32
N GLY A 194 19.24 41.86 35.52
CA GLY A 194 18.08 41.89 36.42
C GLY A 194 16.97 40.89 36.07
N TRP A 195 16.87 40.48 34.80
CA TRP A 195 15.83 39.58 34.30
C TRP A 195 16.17 38.09 34.44
N HIS A 196 17.46 37.74 34.51
CA HIS A 196 17.93 36.36 34.43
C HIS A 196 17.87 35.62 35.79
N THR A 197 17.44 36.27 36.88
CA THR A 197 17.41 35.61 38.20
C THR A 197 16.27 34.58 38.26
N GLY A 198 16.59 33.30 38.04
CA GLY A 198 15.64 32.19 38.10
C GLY A 198 15.02 31.78 36.76
N TYR A 199 15.46 32.37 35.65
CA TYR A 199 14.97 32.08 34.30
C TYR A 199 16.16 31.82 33.34
N ASP A 200 15.92 31.02 32.30
CA ASP A 200 16.93 30.76 31.27
C ASP A 200 17.07 31.98 30.34
N LYS A 201 18.30 32.34 29.94
CA LYS A 201 18.55 33.40 28.96
C LYS A 201 17.74 33.24 27.68
N SER A 202 17.46 32.00 27.27
CA SER A 202 16.65 31.71 26.06
C SER A 202 15.26 32.33 26.08
N ASN A 203 14.75 32.66 27.27
CA ASN A 203 13.45 33.31 27.46
C ASN A 203 13.48 34.80 27.13
N PHE A 204 14.65 35.38 26.87
CA PHE A 204 14.81 36.82 26.72
C PHE A 204 15.47 37.20 25.39
N SER A 205 15.07 38.34 24.84
CA SER A 205 15.72 39.00 23.73
C SER A 205 15.88 40.49 24.00
N MET A 206 16.75 41.14 23.23
CA MET A 206 16.89 42.59 23.24
C MET A 206 16.97 43.11 21.81
N ILE A 207 16.48 44.33 21.61
CA ILE A 207 16.68 45.12 20.41
C ILE A 207 17.28 46.48 20.75
N ALA A 208 18.33 46.86 20.02
CA ALA A 208 18.95 48.18 20.14
C ALA A 208 19.11 48.81 18.77
N PHE A 209 18.54 50.00 18.59
CA PHE A 209 18.62 50.76 17.34
C PHE A 209 19.61 51.93 17.45
N GLY A 210 20.07 52.45 16.32
CA GLY A 210 21.13 53.46 16.24
C GLY A 210 22.53 52.96 16.62
N VAL A 211 22.77 51.64 16.55
CA VAL A 211 24.06 51.02 16.86
C VAL A 211 24.90 50.93 15.59
N ASN A 212 25.98 51.69 15.48
CA ASN A 212 26.83 51.66 14.27
C ASN A 212 27.94 50.59 14.31
N SER A 213 28.25 50.09 15.51
CA SER A 213 29.27 49.08 15.76
C SER A 213 29.06 48.47 17.13
N ILE A 214 29.52 47.25 17.34
CA ILE A 214 29.43 46.56 18.63
C ILE A 214 30.79 45.98 19.02
N SER A 215 31.12 46.00 20.32
CA SER A 215 32.34 45.38 20.82
C SER A 215 32.10 43.91 21.17
N GLN A 216 33.09 43.06 20.86
CA GLN A 216 33.06 41.64 21.25
C GLN A 216 32.86 41.45 22.76
N SER A 217 33.42 42.33 23.58
CA SER A 217 33.28 42.30 25.03
C SER A 217 31.82 42.47 25.47
N PHE A 218 31.10 43.41 24.85
CA PHE A 218 29.69 43.62 25.15
C PHE A 218 28.86 42.42 24.68
N LEU A 219 29.08 41.93 23.45
CA LEU A 219 28.40 40.74 22.93
C LEU A 219 28.59 39.53 23.83
N THR A 220 29.83 39.27 24.27
CA THR A 220 30.15 38.16 25.17
C THR A 220 29.41 38.30 26.50
N SER A 221 29.37 39.50 27.08
CA SER A 221 28.66 39.73 28.34
C SER A 221 27.14 39.64 28.19
N ALA A 222 26.56 40.29 27.17
CA ALA A 222 25.12 40.28 26.91
C ALA A 222 24.60 38.86 26.61
N SER A 223 25.39 38.02 25.93
CA SER A 223 25.06 36.62 25.62
C SER A 223 24.90 35.72 26.86
N ASN A 224 25.25 36.19 28.06
CA ASN A 224 24.95 35.48 29.30
C ASN A 224 23.54 35.75 29.83
N TYR A 225 22.86 36.78 29.31
CA TYR A 225 21.59 37.27 29.87
C TYR A 225 20.43 37.16 28.87
N VAL A 226 20.71 37.18 27.56
CA VAL A 226 19.69 37.04 26.51
C VAL A 226 20.02 35.90 25.54
N GLY A 227 18.97 35.26 25.05
CA GLY A 227 19.02 34.20 24.06
C GLY A 227 19.14 34.72 22.65
N TYR A 228 18.65 35.94 22.39
CA TYR A 228 18.72 36.57 21.08
C TYR A 228 19.03 38.06 21.18
N ILE A 229 19.78 38.54 20.20
CA ILE A 229 20.20 39.94 20.08
C ILE A 229 19.76 40.45 18.71
N ASP A 230 19.00 41.54 18.69
CA ASP A 230 18.66 42.30 17.49
C ASP A 230 19.34 43.67 17.55
N LEU A 231 20.03 44.05 16.49
CA LEU A 231 20.75 45.31 16.39
C LEU A 231 20.51 45.92 15.03
N THR A 232 20.28 47.22 15.00
CA THR A 232 20.16 47.99 13.77
C THR A 232 20.92 49.31 13.91
N ASN A 233 21.54 49.76 12.82
CA ASN A 233 22.22 51.04 12.75
C ASN A 233 21.27 52.18 12.35
N ASP A 234 19.99 51.87 12.11
CA ASP A 234 18.98 52.86 11.78
C ASP A 234 18.64 53.71 13.01
N VAL A 235 18.51 55.01 12.78
CA VAL A 235 18.24 56.05 13.79
C VAL A 235 16.91 56.78 13.52
N LEU A 236 16.15 56.35 12.51
CA LEU A 236 14.91 56.97 12.07
C LEU A 236 13.68 56.40 12.81
N ASP A 237 12.52 57.03 12.60
CA ASP A 237 11.22 56.67 13.21
C ASP A 237 10.74 55.22 12.87
N ASN A 238 11.41 54.50 11.97
CA ASN A 238 11.16 53.09 11.66
C ASN A 238 12.47 52.30 11.49
N PRO A 239 13.12 51.87 12.59
CA PRO A 239 14.50 51.36 12.55
C PRO A 239 14.67 49.95 11.92
N TYR A 240 13.64 49.42 11.27
CA TYR A 240 13.49 48.03 10.84
C TYR A 240 13.55 47.83 9.31
N ASP A 241 13.91 48.89 8.58
CA ASP A 241 13.89 48.92 7.11
C ASP A 241 15.26 48.63 6.47
N THR A 242 16.28 48.25 7.25
CA THR A 242 17.59 47.86 6.70
C THR A 242 18.26 46.75 7.50
N VAL A 243 19.00 45.88 6.80
CA VAL A 243 19.94 44.95 7.43
C VAL A 243 21.23 45.73 7.70
N PRO A 244 21.72 45.78 8.96
CA PRO A 244 22.91 46.56 9.25
C PRO A 244 24.13 46.00 8.49
N PRO A 245 25.05 46.86 7.99
CA PRO A 245 26.22 46.40 7.24
C PRO A 245 27.11 45.39 7.99
N TYR A 246 27.07 45.41 9.33
CA TYR A 246 27.82 44.51 10.20
C TYR A 246 27.05 43.22 10.57
N PHE A 247 25.87 42.95 10.00
CA PHE A 247 25.06 41.77 10.36
C PHE A 247 25.85 40.45 10.25
N GLY A 248 26.57 40.25 9.15
CA GLY A 248 27.40 39.04 8.97
C GLY A 248 28.50 38.92 10.04
N THR A 249 29.12 40.03 10.42
CA THR A 249 30.13 40.06 11.50
C THR A 249 29.50 39.78 12.87
N LEU A 250 28.30 40.32 13.14
CA LEU A 250 27.56 40.04 14.37
C LEU A 250 27.26 38.54 14.53
N VAL A 251 26.80 37.88 13.45
CA VAL A 251 26.57 36.44 13.45
C VAL A 251 27.88 35.68 13.66
N ALA A 252 28.97 36.07 12.99
CA ALA A 252 30.28 35.45 13.15
C ALA A 252 30.84 35.58 14.57
N ASP A 253 30.68 36.76 15.19
CA ASP A 253 31.16 37.08 16.54
C ASP A 253 30.43 36.29 17.64
N LEU A 254 29.20 35.85 17.37
CA LEU A 254 28.41 34.95 18.22
C LEU A 254 28.70 33.47 17.95
N ASP A 255 29.48 33.15 16.91
CA ASP A 255 29.91 31.78 16.59
C ASP A 255 31.08 31.35 17.50
N THR A 256 30.77 31.01 18.75
CA THR A 256 31.78 30.69 19.78
C THR A 256 32.35 29.26 19.66
N GLY A 257 32.20 28.56 18.54
CA GLY A 257 32.81 27.23 18.42
C GLY A 257 32.36 26.27 17.32
N SER A 258 31.65 26.71 16.27
CA SER A 258 31.60 25.87 15.06
C SER A 258 32.95 25.88 14.36
N VAL A 259 33.68 24.77 14.46
CA VAL A 259 34.66 24.46 13.40
C VAL A 259 33.85 24.34 12.11
N ALA A 260 34.26 25.08 11.07
CA ALA A 260 33.67 24.98 9.74
C ALA A 260 33.49 23.49 9.38
N PRO A 261 32.30 23.08 8.89
CA PRO A 261 32.05 21.69 8.66
C PRO A 261 33.10 21.14 7.68
N THR A 262 33.56 19.93 7.96
CA THR A 262 34.54 19.21 7.15
C THR A 262 33.82 18.08 6.41
N ALA A 263 34.49 17.47 5.42
CA ALA A 263 33.99 16.21 4.87
C ALA A 263 33.88 15.15 5.99
N PRO A 264 32.95 14.19 5.91
CA PRO A 264 32.78 13.17 6.96
C PRO A 264 34.04 12.31 7.12
N SER A 265 34.10 11.51 8.19
CA SER A 265 35.04 10.39 8.23
C SER A 265 34.60 9.24 7.29
N ALA A 266 35.50 8.29 7.04
CA ALA A 266 35.18 7.13 6.21
C ALA A 266 34.09 6.25 6.87
N PRO A 267 33.12 5.71 6.11
CA PRO A 267 32.25 4.64 6.58
C PRO A 267 33.07 3.43 7.05
N THR A 268 32.51 2.66 7.99
CA THR A 268 33.17 1.46 8.53
C THR A 268 32.31 0.22 8.33
N GLY A 269 32.86 -0.97 8.57
CA GLY A 269 32.08 -2.22 8.52
C GLY A 269 31.48 -2.54 7.15
N LEU A 270 32.11 -2.12 6.05
CA LEU A 270 31.64 -2.46 4.71
C LEU A 270 31.69 -3.99 4.53
N ALA A 271 30.54 -4.56 4.19
CA ALA A 271 30.37 -5.96 3.83
C ALA A 271 29.72 -6.07 2.45
N ALA A 272 30.11 -7.09 1.70
CA ALA A 272 29.55 -7.43 0.40
C ALA A 272 29.10 -8.89 0.43
N THR A 273 27.84 -9.14 0.06
CA THR A 273 27.23 -10.48 0.07
C THR A 273 26.60 -10.75 -1.28
N ALA A 274 27.09 -11.77 -2.00
CA ALA A 274 26.45 -12.23 -3.22
C ALA A 274 25.11 -12.90 -2.90
N THR A 275 24.04 -12.42 -3.54
CA THR A 275 22.68 -12.96 -3.34
C THR A 275 22.19 -13.75 -4.55
N SER A 276 22.79 -13.54 -5.72
CA SER A 276 22.51 -14.30 -6.95
C SER A 276 23.69 -14.27 -7.92
N SER A 277 23.48 -14.81 -9.12
CA SER A 277 24.45 -14.77 -10.21
C SER A 277 24.60 -13.39 -10.85
N SER A 278 23.75 -12.43 -10.48
CA SER A 278 23.75 -11.08 -11.04
C SER A 278 23.59 -9.98 -10.00
N GLN A 279 23.70 -10.31 -8.70
CA GLN A 279 23.50 -9.35 -7.63
C GLN A 279 24.43 -9.56 -6.44
N ILE A 280 24.99 -8.46 -5.94
CA ILE A 280 25.72 -8.36 -4.69
C ILE A 280 25.10 -7.23 -3.86
N ASN A 281 24.74 -7.51 -2.61
CA ASN A 281 24.25 -6.52 -1.67
C ASN A 281 25.39 -6.03 -0.78
N LEU A 282 25.44 -4.72 -0.59
CA LEU A 282 26.38 -4.01 0.26
C LEU A 282 25.67 -3.53 1.52
N SER A 283 26.38 -3.58 2.64
CA SER A 283 25.98 -2.96 3.90
C SER A 283 27.20 -2.35 4.58
N TRP A 284 27.03 -1.23 5.25
CA TRP A 284 28.09 -0.57 6.02
C TRP A 284 27.52 0.10 7.27
N THR A 285 28.41 0.63 8.10
CA THR A 285 28.10 1.50 9.23
C THR A 285 28.42 2.94 8.84
N ALA A 286 27.48 3.85 9.14
CA ALA A 286 27.68 5.28 8.95
C ALA A 286 28.95 5.76 9.69
N PRO A 287 29.62 6.80 9.19
CA PRO A 287 30.82 7.33 9.86
C PRO A 287 30.50 7.83 11.27
N SER A 288 31.41 7.61 12.21
CA SER A 288 31.28 8.08 13.59
C SER A 288 31.37 9.61 13.72
N ASN A 289 31.96 10.28 12.73
CA ASN A 289 32.03 11.72 12.64
C ASN A 289 31.52 12.17 11.27
N ASN A 290 30.45 12.96 11.24
CA ASN A 290 29.85 13.49 10.01
C ASN A 290 30.48 14.82 9.55
N GLY A 291 31.55 15.26 10.21
CA GLY A 291 32.25 16.51 9.91
C GLY A 291 31.47 17.75 10.33
N GLY A 292 30.47 17.65 11.21
CA GLY A 292 29.66 18.79 11.64
C GLY A 292 28.51 19.15 10.69
N SER A 293 28.21 18.32 9.69
CA SER A 293 27.05 18.46 8.80
C SER A 293 26.40 17.12 8.51
N ALA A 294 25.08 17.12 8.31
CA ALA A 294 24.33 15.88 8.07
C ALA A 294 24.82 15.14 6.82
N ILE A 295 24.87 13.80 6.89
CA ILE A 295 25.15 12.96 5.73
C ILE A 295 23.97 13.07 4.75
N THR A 296 24.25 13.41 3.51
CA THR A 296 23.26 13.54 2.42
C THR A 296 23.23 12.30 1.52
N GLY A 297 24.24 11.42 1.63
CA GLY A 297 24.26 10.13 0.97
C GLY A 297 25.65 9.51 0.91
N TYR A 298 25.83 8.54 0.03
CA TYR A 298 27.07 7.78 -0.12
C TYR A 298 27.49 7.64 -1.58
N LYS A 299 28.80 7.73 -1.84
CA LYS A 299 29.41 7.37 -3.12
C LYS A 299 29.83 5.90 -3.07
N ILE A 300 29.55 5.15 -4.13
CA ILE A 300 29.88 3.72 -4.21
C ILE A 300 30.75 3.50 -5.44
N GLU A 301 31.91 2.91 -5.18
CA GLU A 301 32.88 2.56 -6.21
C GLU A 301 33.09 1.05 -6.27
N ARG A 302 33.31 0.54 -7.47
CA ARG A 302 33.48 -0.87 -7.78
C ARG A 302 34.75 -1.10 -8.60
N SER A 303 35.44 -2.19 -8.30
CA SER A 303 36.64 -2.65 -8.99
C SER A 303 36.47 -4.10 -9.46
N LEU A 304 37.04 -4.41 -10.64
CA LEU A 304 37.11 -5.75 -11.24
C LEU A 304 38.50 -6.38 -11.12
N ASP A 305 39.49 -5.61 -10.70
CA ASP A 305 40.92 -5.95 -10.62
C ASP A 305 41.43 -5.83 -9.17
N ASN A 306 40.56 -6.22 -8.24
CA ASN A 306 40.83 -6.31 -6.80
C ASN A 306 41.37 -5.01 -6.19
N GLY A 307 40.80 -3.87 -6.61
CA GLY A 307 41.10 -2.54 -6.09
C GLY A 307 42.21 -1.78 -6.81
N SER A 308 42.71 -2.30 -7.95
CA SER A 308 43.73 -1.60 -8.74
C SER A 308 43.14 -0.41 -9.52
N THR A 309 41.94 -0.59 -10.09
CA THR A 309 41.16 0.47 -10.74
C THR A 309 39.74 0.53 -10.18
N TRP A 310 39.22 1.74 -10.01
CA TRP A 310 37.91 1.99 -9.39
C TRP A 310 37.00 2.74 -10.35
N ASN A 311 35.78 2.22 -10.53
CA ASN A 311 34.72 2.86 -11.28
C ASN A 311 33.64 3.32 -10.32
N THR A 312 33.22 4.58 -10.42
CA THR A 312 32.05 5.07 -9.67
C THR A 312 30.78 4.47 -10.27
N ILE A 313 30.07 3.66 -9.49
CA ILE A 313 28.78 3.08 -9.90
C ILE A 313 27.60 3.88 -9.34
N VAL A 314 27.82 4.62 -8.26
CA VAL A 314 26.87 5.60 -7.70
C VAL A 314 27.66 6.81 -7.22
N SER A 315 27.38 7.98 -7.79
CA SER A 315 28.03 9.24 -7.39
C SER A 315 27.51 9.76 -6.06
N ASN A 316 26.20 9.62 -5.80
CA ASN A 316 25.54 9.90 -4.53
C ASN A 316 24.23 9.11 -4.45
N THR A 317 24.00 8.37 -3.36
CA THR A 317 22.73 7.66 -3.11
C THR A 317 21.54 8.60 -2.84
N GLY A 318 21.79 9.85 -2.43
CA GLY A 318 20.75 10.79 -2.00
C GLY A 318 19.95 10.30 -0.78
N SER A 319 20.51 9.35 -0.03
CA SER A 319 19.84 8.65 1.07
C SER A 319 20.83 8.30 2.17
N VAL A 320 20.38 8.45 3.42
CA VAL A 320 21.16 8.11 4.63
C VAL A 320 21.22 6.61 4.94
N LEU A 321 20.50 5.77 4.17
CA LEU A 321 20.54 4.32 4.32
C LEU A 321 21.97 3.80 4.10
N THR A 322 22.37 2.83 4.92
CA THR A 322 23.71 2.25 4.89
C THR A 322 23.75 0.91 4.15
N THR A 323 22.91 0.77 3.13
CA THR A 323 22.79 -0.44 2.31
C THR A 323 22.64 -0.07 0.83
N TYR A 324 23.09 -0.96 -0.05
CA TYR A 324 22.92 -0.80 -1.50
C TYR A 324 22.90 -2.16 -2.22
N SER A 325 21.99 -2.32 -3.17
CA SER A 325 21.89 -3.53 -4.00
C SER A 325 22.49 -3.28 -5.37
N ASN A 326 23.66 -3.88 -5.66
CA ASN A 326 24.28 -3.79 -6.98
C ASN A 326 23.80 -4.95 -7.86
N THR A 327 23.01 -4.65 -8.89
CA THR A 327 22.38 -5.63 -9.79
C THR A 327 23.01 -5.60 -11.19
N GLY A 328 22.64 -6.55 -12.05
CA GLY A 328 23.13 -6.62 -13.43
C GLY A 328 24.60 -7.09 -13.55
N LEU A 329 25.08 -7.82 -12.55
CA LEU A 329 26.45 -8.34 -12.51
C LEU A 329 26.61 -9.60 -13.37
N THR A 330 27.85 -9.86 -13.77
CA THR A 330 28.23 -11.08 -14.52
C THR A 330 28.42 -12.23 -13.54
N ALA A 331 27.84 -13.39 -13.88
CA ALA A 331 27.95 -14.60 -13.07
C ALA A 331 29.40 -15.04 -12.83
N SER A 332 29.64 -15.73 -11.70
CA SER A 332 30.97 -16.22 -11.29
C SER A 332 32.10 -15.17 -11.32
N THR A 333 31.77 -13.88 -11.23
CA THR A 333 32.75 -12.79 -11.35
C THR A 333 33.01 -12.16 -9.97
N PRO A 334 34.28 -12.01 -9.55
CA PRO A 334 34.62 -11.30 -8.32
C PRO A 334 34.46 -9.79 -8.51
N TYR A 335 33.84 -9.13 -7.53
CA TYR A 335 33.71 -7.68 -7.47
C TYR A 335 34.22 -7.17 -6.12
N THR A 336 34.97 -6.07 -6.15
CA THR A 336 35.48 -5.38 -4.97
C THR A 336 34.85 -4.00 -4.86
N TYR A 337 34.49 -3.59 -3.65
CA TYR A 337 33.74 -2.37 -3.38
C TYR A 337 34.42 -1.51 -2.32
N ARG A 338 34.20 -0.20 -2.41
CA ARG A 338 34.45 0.77 -1.34
C ARG A 338 33.36 1.84 -1.34
N VAL A 339 33.11 2.43 -0.18
CA VAL A 339 32.05 3.43 0.00
C VAL A 339 32.61 4.69 0.66
N SER A 340 32.18 5.87 0.21
CA SER A 340 32.49 7.16 0.86
C SER A 340 31.20 7.81 1.33
N ALA A 341 31.21 8.45 2.50
CA ALA A 341 30.09 9.24 2.99
C ALA A 341 30.13 10.64 2.37
N ILE A 342 28.98 11.26 2.14
CA ILE A 342 28.83 12.57 1.53
C ILE A 342 28.03 13.45 2.48
N ASN A 343 28.53 14.66 2.75
CA ASN A 343 27.76 15.77 3.29
C ASN A 343 27.86 16.97 2.31
N PRO A 344 27.21 18.12 2.59
CA PRO A 344 27.28 19.30 1.72
C PRO A 344 28.71 19.84 1.49
N VAL A 345 29.67 19.56 2.40
CA VAL A 345 31.07 19.97 2.27
C VAL A 345 31.82 19.10 1.27
N GLY A 346 31.55 17.80 1.27
CA GLY A 346 32.17 16.88 0.31
C GLY A 346 32.09 15.42 0.69
N SER A 347 32.86 14.62 -0.06
CA SER A 347 32.99 13.17 0.20
C SER A 347 34.13 12.89 1.18
N SER A 348 33.93 11.92 2.06
CA SER A 348 34.99 11.37 2.89
C SER A 348 36.01 10.55 2.09
N THR A 349 37.09 10.15 2.75
CA THR A 349 37.94 9.06 2.24
C THR A 349 37.14 7.76 2.14
N PRO A 350 37.46 6.86 1.19
CA PRO A 350 36.74 5.59 1.09
C PRO A 350 36.93 4.69 2.32
N SER A 351 35.92 3.86 2.59
CA SER A 351 35.99 2.76 3.55
C SER A 351 37.09 1.75 3.20
N SER A 352 37.33 0.80 4.11
CA SER A 352 37.99 -0.46 3.74
C SER A 352 37.26 -1.16 2.59
N ILE A 353 37.98 -1.98 1.82
CA ILE A 353 37.40 -2.72 0.71
C ILE A 353 36.62 -3.94 1.19
N ALA A 354 35.57 -4.32 0.46
CA ALA A 354 34.90 -5.60 0.62
C ALA A 354 34.72 -6.26 -0.74
N SER A 355 34.90 -7.58 -0.80
CA SER A 355 34.78 -8.35 -2.04
C SER A 355 33.75 -9.45 -1.90
N ALA A 356 33.02 -9.71 -2.99
CA ALA A 356 32.18 -10.89 -3.13
C ALA A 356 32.20 -11.38 -4.58
N THR A 357 32.04 -12.68 -4.77
CA THR A 357 31.91 -13.30 -6.09
C THR A 357 30.45 -13.67 -6.29
N THR A 358 29.82 -13.16 -7.35
CA THR A 358 28.45 -13.55 -7.73
C THR A 358 28.36 -15.06 -7.86
N THR A 359 27.20 -15.65 -7.54
CA THR A 359 27.04 -17.10 -7.66
C THR A 359 27.18 -17.56 -9.11
N SER A 360 27.39 -18.86 -9.32
CA SER A 360 27.29 -19.42 -10.66
C SER A 360 25.89 -19.16 -11.21
N GLY A 361 25.81 -18.67 -12.44
CA GLY A 361 24.55 -18.63 -13.17
C GLY A 361 24.16 -20.05 -13.53
N THR A 362 22.90 -20.42 -13.37
CA THR A 362 22.38 -21.62 -14.03
C THR A 362 22.52 -21.40 -15.52
N VAL A 363 23.46 -22.11 -16.16
CA VAL A 363 23.52 -22.19 -17.62
C VAL A 363 22.24 -22.88 -18.06
N THR A 364 21.29 -22.12 -18.60
CA THR A 364 20.07 -22.68 -19.15
C THR A 364 20.32 -23.05 -20.60
N THR A 365 19.92 -24.25 -20.98
CA THR A 365 20.01 -24.79 -22.34
C THR A 365 18.60 -25.02 -22.87
N VAL A 366 18.46 -25.37 -24.15
CA VAL A 366 17.16 -25.83 -24.68
C VAL A 366 16.74 -27.14 -23.98
N PRO A 367 15.43 -27.46 -23.89
CA PRO A 367 14.97 -28.69 -23.27
C PRO A 367 15.48 -29.94 -24.03
N GLN A 368 15.56 -31.07 -23.34
CA GLN A 368 15.70 -32.36 -24.01
C GLN A 368 14.43 -32.73 -24.81
N GLN A 369 14.53 -33.78 -25.64
CA GLN A 369 13.40 -34.25 -26.41
C GLN A 369 12.26 -34.78 -25.51
N PRO A 370 10.99 -34.49 -25.83
CA PRO A 370 9.86 -35.20 -25.25
C PRO A 370 9.94 -36.70 -25.53
N THR A 371 9.30 -37.49 -24.68
CA THR A 371 9.27 -38.96 -24.80
C THR A 371 7.85 -39.48 -24.86
N GLY A 372 7.67 -40.73 -25.28
CA GLY A 372 6.35 -41.37 -25.27
C GLY A 372 5.31 -40.71 -26.17
N LEU A 373 5.73 -40.11 -27.30
CA LEU A 373 4.77 -39.57 -28.25
C LEU A 373 3.90 -40.71 -28.80
N ALA A 374 2.59 -40.57 -28.64
CA ALA A 374 1.57 -41.49 -29.09
C ALA A 374 0.46 -40.74 -29.86
N THR A 375 -0.18 -41.46 -30.78
CA THR A 375 -1.28 -40.97 -31.62
C THR A 375 -2.54 -41.78 -31.34
N SER A 376 -3.68 -41.12 -31.28
CA SER A 376 -5.00 -41.73 -31.18
C SER A 376 -5.89 -41.23 -32.31
N VAL A 377 -6.38 -42.14 -33.15
CA VAL A 377 -7.28 -41.81 -34.26
C VAL A 377 -8.67 -41.57 -33.70
N VAL A 378 -9.23 -40.39 -33.96
CA VAL A 378 -10.57 -40.01 -33.45
C VAL A 378 -11.62 -40.13 -34.55
N SER A 379 -11.31 -39.67 -35.76
CA SER A 379 -12.26 -39.64 -36.87
C SER A 379 -11.55 -39.71 -38.23
N SER A 380 -12.33 -39.54 -39.31
CA SER A 380 -11.78 -39.36 -40.66
C SER A 380 -11.04 -38.04 -40.86
N SER A 381 -11.11 -37.10 -39.91
CA SER A 381 -10.50 -35.78 -40.01
C SER A 381 -9.76 -35.33 -38.75
N GLN A 382 -9.57 -36.21 -37.76
CA GLN A 382 -8.91 -35.86 -36.50
C GLN A 382 -8.02 -36.98 -35.95
N ILE A 383 -6.82 -36.60 -35.53
CA ILE A 383 -5.88 -37.42 -34.77
C ILE A 383 -5.44 -36.62 -33.54
N ASN A 384 -5.54 -37.23 -32.36
CA ASN A 384 -5.04 -36.65 -31.12
C ASN A 384 -3.63 -37.17 -30.81
N LEU A 385 -2.79 -36.31 -30.27
CA LEU A 385 -1.42 -36.57 -29.85
C LEU A 385 -1.33 -36.48 -28.33
N SER A 386 -0.54 -37.36 -27.74
CA SER A 386 -0.12 -37.27 -26.33
C SER A 386 1.36 -37.61 -26.19
N TRP A 387 2.04 -36.99 -25.24
CA TRP A 387 3.46 -37.25 -24.96
C TRP A 387 3.77 -37.03 -23.48
N THR A 388 5.02 -37.29 -23.10
CA THR A 388 5.59 -37.00 -21.79
C THR A 388 6.59 -35.85 -21.94
N ALA A 389 6.53 -34.88 -21.02
CA ALA A 389 7.50 -33.79 -20.97
C ALA A 389 8.93 -34.32 -20.76
N PRO A 390 9.97 -33.66 -21.29
CA PRO A 390 11.35 -34.08 -21.06
C PRO A 390 11.72 -34.02 -19.57
N VAL A 391 12.54 -34.98 -19.14
CA VAL A 391 13.05 -35.06 -17.76
C VAL A 391 13.93 -33.86 -17.43
N ASN A 392 14.72 -33.39 -18.40
CA ASN A 392 15.54 -32.20 -18.27
C ASN A 392 15.01 -31.09 -19.18
N ASN A 393 14.53 -30.01 -18.57
CA ASN A 393 14.01 -28.83 -19.24
C ASN A 393 15.09 -27.79 -19.60
N GLY A 394 16.37 -28.13 -19.45
CA GLY A 394 17.49 -27.24 -19.68
C GLY A 394 17.63 -26.14 -18.63
N GLY A 395 17.11 -26.35 -17.41
CA GLY A 395 17.23 -25.38 -16.32
C GLY A 395 16.24 -24.20 -16.39
N SER A 396 15.30 -24.22 -17.33
CA SER A 396 14.21 -23.24 -17.44
C SER A 396 12.88 -23.93 -17.70
N ALA A 397 11.79 -23.35 -17.19
CA ALA A 397 10.45 -23.92 -17.37
C ALA A 397 10.07 -24.03 -18.85
N ILE A 398 9.38 -25.12 -19.20
CA ILE A 398 8.81 -25.30 -20.54
C ILE A 398 7.69 -24.28 -20.72
N THR A 399 7.70 -23.56 -21.84
CA THR A 399 6.70 -22.55 -22.21
C THR A 399 5.72 -23.07 -23.27
N GLY A 400 6.05 -24.17 -23.94
CA GLY A 400 5.16 -24.89 -24.84
C GLY A 400 5.89 -25.92 -25.68
N TYR A 401 5.23 -26.37 -26.76
CA TYR A 401 5.73 -27.40 -27.65
C TYR A 401 5.60 -26.99 -29.12
N LYS A 402 6.61 -27.30 -29.93
CA LYS A 402 6.53 -27.25 -31.39
C LYS A 402 6.05 -28.62 -31.89
N ILE A 403 5.07 -28.61 -32.79
CA ILE A 403 4.48 -29.83 -33.36
C ILE A 403 4.63 -29.80 -34.86
N GLU A 404 5.18 -30.88 -35.39
CA GLU A 404 5.40 -31.06 -36.83
C GLU A 404 4.71 -32.34 -37.29
N LYS A 405 4.15 -32.30 -38.50
CA LYS A 405 3.56 -33.46 -39.17
C LYS A 405 4.21 -33.71 -40.52
N SER A 406 4.12 -34.95 -40.96
CA SER A 406 4.61 -35.44 -42.25
C SER A 406 3.54 -36.33 -42.89
N THR A 407 3.40 -36.23 -44.21
CA THR A 407 2.54 -37.09 -45.05
C THR A 407 3.35 -38.08 -45.90
N ASP A 408 4.67 -38.07 -45.78
CA ASP A 408 5.63 -38.87 -46.57
C ASP A 408 6.56 -39.68 -45.64
N ALA A 409 5.98 -40.19 -44.55
CA ALA A 409 6.63 -41.06 -43.56
C ALA A 409 7.89 -40.46 -42.92
N GLY A 410 7.91 -39.14 -42.73
CA GLY A 410 8.98 -38.40 -42.04
C GLY A 410 10.08 -37.88 -42.96
N THR A 411 9.89 -37.92 -44.28
CA THR A 411 10.86 -37.36 -45.25
C THR A 411 10.83 -35.84 -45.23
N THR A 412 9.64 -35.25 -45.24
CA THR A 412 9.40 -33.81 -45.09
C THR A 412 8.48 -33.52 -43.91
N TRP A 413 8.73 -32.39 -43.25
CA TRP A 413 8.02 -31.99 -42.03
C TRP A 413 7.42 -30.60 -42.19
N VAL A 414 6.13 -30.49 -41.91
CA VAL A 414 5.37 -29.23 -41.86
C VAL A 414 5.08 -28.89 -40.41
N THR A 415 5.42 -27.68 -39.99
CA THR A 415 5.07 -27.18 -38.65
C THR A 415 3.58 -26.87 -38.61
N ILE A 416 2.83 -27.56 -37.74
CA ILE A 416 1.40 -27.32 -37.52
C ILE A 416 1.14 -26.50 -36.27
N SER A 417 2.10 -26.46 -35.35
CA SER A 417 2.13 -25.51 -34.24
C SER A 417 3.58 -25.13 -33.99
N ALA A 418 3.91 -23.85 -34.17
CA ALA A 418 5.25 -23.34 -33.87
C ALA A 418 5.50 -23.27 -32.36
N ASN A 419 4.44 -23.03 -31.58
CA ASN A 419 4.42 -23.08 -30.13
C ASN A 419 2.97 -23.23 -29.65
N THR A 420 2.66 -24.25 -28.87
CA THR A 420 1.35 -24.43 -28.23
C THR A 420 0.99 -23.36 -27.21
N ALA A 421 1.98 -22.59 -26.72
CA ALA A 421 1.85 -21.65 -25.61
C ALA A 421 1.17 -22.26 -24.36
N SER A 422 1.36 -23.56 -24.18
CA SER A 422 0.75 -24.36 -23.12
C SER A 422 1.68 -25.51 -22.75
N VAL A 423 1.78 -25.78 -21.44
CA VAL A 423 2.54 -26.90 -20.87
C VAL A 423 1.80 -28.24 -20.97
N SER A 424 0.56 -28.24 -21.49
CA SER A 424 -0.18 -29.48 -21.75
C SER A 424 0.59 -30.39 -22.71
N THR A 425 0.64 -31.68 -22.39
CA THR A 425 1.33 -32.68 -23.20
C THR A 425 0.38 -33.41 -24.16
N THR A 426 -0.62 -32.69 -24.66
CA THR A 426 -1.63 -33.18 -25.60
C THR A 426 -1.90 -32.15 -26.68
N TYR A 427 -2.30 -32.62 -27.88
CA TYR A 427 -2.69 -31.76 -28.99
C TYR A 427 -3.66 -32.47 -29.93
N SER A 428 -4.66 -31.76 -30.44
CA SER A 428 -5.64 -32.31 -31.39
C SER A 428 -5.39 -31.73 -32.77
N ASP A 429 -4.91 -32.55 -33.73
CA ASP A 429 -4.82 -32.13 -35.14
C ASP A 429 -6.13 -32.46 -35.83
N THR A 430 -6.78 -31.44 -36.39
CA THR A 430 -8.12 -31.50 -36.99
C THR A 430 -8.08 -31.02 -38.44
N GLY A 431 -9.12 -31.30 -39.22
CA GLY A 431 -9.16 -30.96 -40.65
C GLY A 431 -8.26 -31.86 -41.52
N LEU A 432 -7.97 -33.07 -41.04
CA LEU A 432 -7.19 -34.06 -41.78
C LEU A 432 -8.00 -34.69 -42.92
N THR A 433 -7.30 -35.22 -43.92
CA THR A 433 -7.92 -35.95 -45.03
C THR A 433 -8.21 -37.39 -44.59
N ALA A 434 -9.35 -37.95 -45.01
CA ALA A 434 -9.74 -39.32 -44.70
C ALA A 434 -8.77 -40.35 -45.31
N SER A 435 -8.66 -41.52 -44.67
CA SER A 435 -7.78 -42.62 -45.12
C SER A 435 -6.34 -42.22 -45.43
N THR A 436 -5.82 -41.19 -44.76
CA THR A 436 -4.49 -40.62 -45.03
C THR A 436 -3.54 -40.88 -43.87
N PRO A 437 -2.35 -41.44 -44.10
CA PRO A 437 -1.34 -41.62 -43.06
C PRO A 437 -0.65 -40.29 -42.72
N TYR A 438 -0.49 -40.04 -41.43
CA TYR A 438 0.26 -38.91 -40.89
C TYR A 438 1.29 -39.41 -39.89
N THR A 439 2.48 -38.82 -39.93
CA THR A 439 3.57 -39.06 -38.95
C THR A 439 3.85 -37.76 -38.21
N TYR A 440 3.99 -37.82 -36.89
CA TYR A 440 4.17 -36.65 -36.02
C TYR A 440 5.48 -36.72 -35.24
N ARG A 441 6.03 -35.55 -34.90
CA ARG A 441 7.09 -35.37 -33.89
C ARG A 441 6.85 -34.09 -33.10
N VAL A 442 7.32 -34.06 -31.85
CA VAL A 442 7.11 -32.94 -30.93
C VAL A 442 8.43 -32.50 -30.31
N SER A 443 8.68 -31.19 -30.22
CA SER A 443 9.84 -30.60 -29.52
C SER A 443 9.38 -29.72 -28.37
N ALA A 444 10.02 -29.81 -27.21
CA ALA A 444 9.76 -28.90 -26.09
C ALA A 444 10.44 -27.53 -26.30
N ILE A 445 9.82 -26.47 -25.78
CA ILE A 445 10.29 -25.09 -25.89
C ILE A 445 10.45 -24.52 -24.49
N ASN A 446 11.56 -23.84 -24.23
CA ASN A 446 11.73 -22.95 -23.06
C ASN A 446 12.21 -21.57 -23.57
N PRO A 447 12.46 -20.58 -22.68
CA PRO A 447 12.94 -19.26 -23.09
C PRO A 447 14.28 -19.25 -23.84
N VAL A 448 15.10 -20.31 -23.72
CA VAL A 448 16.37 -20.45 -24.48
C VAL A 448 16.09 -20.85 -25.92
N GLY A 449 15.06 -21.66 -26.17
CA GLY A 449 14.65 -22.07 -27.50
C GLY A 449 13.99 -23.45 -27.57
N THR A 450 13.96 -24.01 -28.78
CA THR A 450 13.34 -25.31 -29.09
C THR A 450 14.36 -26.45 -29.01
N GLY A 451 14.03 -27.49 -28.26
CA GLY A 451 14.83 -28.71 -28.14
C GLY A 451 14.71 -29.67 -29.31
N SER A 452 15.48 -30.76 -29.25
CA SER A 452 15.40 -31.85 -30.22
C SER A 452 14.01 -32.51 -30.27
N PRO A 453 13.58 -33.03 -31.43
CA PRO A 453 12.28 -33.68 -31.57
C PRO A 453 12.23 -35.03 -30.85
N SER A 454 11.02 -35.42 -30.43
CA SER A 454 10.69 -36.72 -29.85
C SER A 454 10.89 -37.89 -30.83
N ASN A 455 10.58 -39.11 -30.36
CA ASN A 455 10.27 -40.20 -31.28
C ASN A 455 9.12 -39.80 -32.24
N THR A 456 9.05 -40.45 -33.40
CA THR A 456 7.92 -40.28 -34.31
C THR A 456 6.76 -41.20 -33.94
N ALA A 457 5.53 -40.76 -34.18
CA ALA A 457 4.32 -41.59 -34.07
C ALA A 457 3.47 -41.42 -35.32
N SER A 458 2.94 -42.52 -35.85
CA SER A 458 2.15 -42.53 -37.10
C SER A 458 0.75 -43.07 -36.87
N ALA A 459 -0.23 -42.47 -37.54
CA ALA A 459 -1.60 -42.93 -37.55
C ALA A 459 -2.26 -42.62 -38.89
N THR A 460 -3.23 -43.44 -39.29
CA THR A 460 -4.04 -43.23 -40.50
C THR A 460 -5.44 -42.82 -40.07
N THR A 461 -5.93 -41.70 -40.58
CA THR A 461 -7.32 -41.27 -40.34
C THR A 461 -8.31 -42.33 -40.81
N LEU A 462 -9.49 -42.39 -40.18
CA LEU A 462 -10.53 -43.33 -40.58
C LEU A 462 -11.01 -43.05 -42.01
N ALA A 463 -11.61 -44.05 -42.64
CA ALA A 463 -12.35 -43.83 -43.88
C ALA A 463 -13.50 -42.84 -43.63
N ALA A 464 -13.87 -42.08 -44.66
CA ALA A 464 -15.04 -41.23 -44.60
C ALA A 464 -16.28 -42.12 -44.36
N SER A 465 -16.97 -41.89 -43.23
CA SER A 465 -18.19 -42.62 -42.87
C SER A 465 -19.33 -42.26 -43.85
N THR A 466 -19.82 -43.24 -44.60
CA THR A 466 -21.16 -43.18 -45.19
C THR A 466 -22.18 -43.50 -44.09
N GLY A 467 -22.79 -42.45 -43.53
CA GLY A 467 -23.62 -42.52 -42.32
C GLY A 467 -24.82 -43.48 -42.40
N GLY A 468 -24.89 -44.43 -41.47
CA GLY A 468 -26.10 -45.21 -41.20
C GLY A 468 -27.06 -44.49 -40.25
N THR A 469 -28.35 -44.85 -40.32
CA THR A 469 -29.40 -44.33 -39.42
C THR A 469 -29.49 -45.17 -38.13
N VAL A 470 -29.51 -44.52 -36.97
CA VAL A 470 -29.74 -45.13 -35.64
C VAL A 470 -30.89 -44.42 -34.93
N SER A 471 -31.52 -45.10 -33.95
CA SER A 471 -32.65 -44.54 -33.23
C SER A 471 -32.30 -44.05 -31.81
N ILE A 472 -32.78 -42.87 -31.42
CA ILE A 472 -32.80 -42.40 -30.03
C ILE A 472 -34.23 -42.52 -29.51
N THR A 473 -34.47 -43.38 -28.52
CA THR A 473 -35.75 -43.49 -27.82
C THR A 473 -35.68 -42.73 -26.49
N VAL A 474 -36.64 -41.88 -26.18
CA VAL A 474 -36.74 -41.18 -24.89
C VAL A 474 -37.97 -41.67 -24.15
N LYS A 475 -37.80 -42.10 -22.89
CA LYS A 475 -38.86 -42.57 -21.99
C LYS A 475 -38.86 -41.74 -20.71
N SER A 476 -40.02 -41.62 -20.07
CA SER A 476 -40.14 -40.87 -18.82
C SER A 476 -40.73 -41.73 -17.71
N VAL A 477 -40.12 -41.68 -16.53
CA VAL A 477 -40.50 -42.48 -15.37
C VAL A 477 -40.46 -41.64 -14.09
N ASN A 478 -41.24 -42.02 -13.08
CA ASN A 478 -41.16 -41.35 -11.78
C ASN A 478 -39.94 -41.86 -11.00
N LEU A 479 -39.64 -41.27 -9.85
CA LEU A 479 -38.51 -41.72 -9.01
C LEU A 479 -38.61 -43.18 -8.54
N ALA A 480 -39.80 -43.80 -8.60
CA ALA A 480 -39.99 -45.22 -8.33
C ALA A 480 -39.86 -46.11 -9.58
N GLY A 481 -39.51 -45.53 -10.75
CA GLY A 481 -39.36 -46.22 -12.02
C GLY A 481 -40.68 -46.51 -12.75
N VAL A 482 -41.80 -45.97 -12.28
CA VAL A 482 -43.12 -46.15 -12.93
C VAL A 482 -43.21 -45.20 -14.13
N GLN A 483 -43.46 -45.76 -15.31
CA GLN A 483 -43.54 -44.98 -16.56
C GLN A 483 -44.74 -44.04 -16.58
N PHE A 484 -44.52 -42.84 -17.10
CA PHE A 484 -45.58 -41.94 -17.57
C PHE A 484 -45.37 -41.59 -19.03
N ASN A 485 -46.49 -41.31 -19.70
CA ASN A 485 -46.52 -40.94 -21.10
C ASN A 485 -46.93 -39.46 -21.19
N GLY A 486 -46.43 -38.75 -22.21
CA GLY A 486 -46.88 -37.39 -22.51
C GLY A 486 -45.94 -36.26 -22.11
N MET A 487 -44.67 -36.50 -21.77
CA MET A 487 -43.70 -35.40 -21.59
C MET A 487 -43.21 -34.91 -22.94
N TRP A 488 -43.11 -33.59 -23.13
CA TRP A 488 -42.61 -33.00 -24.36
C TRP A 488 -41.08 -33.03 -24.45
N VAL A 489 -40.57 -33.50 -25.57
CA VAL A 489 -39.14 -33.65 -25.85
C VAL A 489 -38.81 -33.10 -27.24
N GLU A 490 -37.71 -32.36 -27.32
CA GLU A 490 -37.17 -31.78 -28.55
C GLU A 490 -35.79 -32.37 -28.87
N LEU A 491 -35.55 -32.65 -30.15
CA LEU A 491 -34.26 -33.06 -30.69
C LEU A 491 -33.67 -31.89 -31.48
N HIS A 492 -32.43 -31.51 -31.17
CA HIS A 492 -31.70 -30.44 -31.84
C HIS A 492 -30.43 -30.96 -32.51
N ALA A 493 -30.06 -30.34 -33.63
CA ALA A 493 -28.74 -30.48 -34.24
C ALA A 493 -27.65 -29.80 -33.39
N SER A 494 -26.39 -30.06 -33.71
CA SER A 494 -25.22 -29.45 -33.05
C SER A 494 -25.18 -27.91 -33.15
N ASN A 495 -25.83 -27.33 -34.14
CA ASN A 495 -25.96 -25.88 -34.31
C ASN A 495 -27.17 -25.26 -33.57
N GLY A 496 -27.89 -26.05 -32.76
CA GLY A 496 -29.04 -25.60 -31.97
C GLY A 496 -30.40 -25.67 -32.68
N THR A 497 -30.43 -25.98 -33.98
CA THR A 497 -31.68 -26.06 -34.75
C THR A 497 -32.54 -27.24 -34.27
N THR A 498 -33.81 -27.00 -33.94
CA THR A 498 -34.78 -28.07 -33.64
C THR A 498 -35.04 -28.89 -34.90
N LEU A 499 -34.75 -30.19 -34.83
CA LEU A 499 -34.91 -31.16 -35.92
C LEU A 499 -36.24 -31.91 -35.84
N ALA A 500 -36.66 -32.27 -34.63
CA ALA A 500 -37.89 -33.01 -34.38
C ALA A 500 -38.37 -32.78 -32.95
N THR A 501 -39.66 -33.01 -32.71
CA THR A 501 -40.26 -32.94 -31.38
C THR A 501 -41.26 -34.08 -31.19
N GLY A 502 -41.62 -34.40 -29.95
CA GLY A 502 -42.66 -35.36 -29.66
C GLY A 502 -42.92 -35.57 -28.18
N TYR A 503 -43.89 -36.44 -27.89
CA TYR A 503 -44.26 -36.79 -26.52
C TYR A 503 -43.74 -38.17 -26.13
N THR A 504 -43.23 -38.32 -24.91
CA THR A 504 -42.68 -39.60 -24.46
C THR A 504 -43.75 -40.69 -24.29
N PRO A 505 -43.42 -41.97 -24.57
CA PRO A 505 -42.16 -42.41 -25.17
C PRO A 505 -42.07 -42.02 -26.66
N VAL A 506 -40.98 -41.35 -27.05
CA VAL A 506 -40.73 -40.88 -28.43
C VAL A 506 -39.47 -41.52 -28.98
N THR A 507 -39.41 -41.82 -30.28
CA THR A 507 -38.21 -42.33 -30.95
C THR A 507 -37.86 -41.47 -32.15
N PHE A 508 -36.63 -40.96 -32.18
CA PHE A 508 -36.08 -40.18 -33.29
C PHE A 508 -35.10 -41.01 -34.11
N GLN A 509 -35.15 -40.87 -35.43
CA GLN A 509 -34.17 -41.46 -36.34
C GLN A 509 -33.09 -40.42 -36.66
N VAL A 510 -31.84 -40.75 -36.43
CA VAL A 510 -30.72 -39.83 -36.57
C VAL A 510 -29.52 -40.49 -37.25
N THR A 511 -28.67 -39.69 -37.88
CA THR A 511 -27.42 -40.19 -38.46
C THR A 511 -26.44 -40.57 -37.35
N SER A 512 -25.94 -41.81 -37.42
CA SER A 512 -24.94 -42.35 -36.48
C SER A 512 -23.67 -41.52 -36.45
N GLY A 513 -23.14 -41.26 -35.26
CA GLY A 513 -21.89 -40.53 -35.05
C GLY A 513 -22.00 -39.00 -35.08
N ASN A 514 -23.16 -38.44 -35.39
CA ASN A 514 -23.42 -37.00 -35.24
C ASN A 514 -23.82 -36.66 -33.80
N ALA A 515 -23.44 -35.48 -33.33
CA ALA A 515 -23.89 -34.95 -32.04
C ALA A 515 -25.28 -34.32 -32.14
N TYR A 516 -26.16 -34.67 -31.22
CA TYR A 516 -27.51 -34.13 -31.07
C TYR A 516 -27.78 -33.72 -29.64
N THR A 517 -28.63 -32.71 -29.43
CA THR A 517 -29.07 -32.30 -28.10
C THR A 517 -30.54 -32.63 -27.93
N ILE A 518 -30.86 -33.40 -26.89
CA ILE A 518 -32.23 -33.67 -26.44
C ILE A 518 -32.59 -32.65 -25.38
N VAL A 519 -33.74 -32.00 -25.50
CA VAL A 519 -34.27 -31.05 -24.51
C VAL A 519 -35.63 -31.51 -24.04
N SER A 520 -35.74 -31.75 -22.75
CA SER A 520 -37.00 -32.09 -22.08
C SER A 520 -37.65 -30.84 -21.53
N SER A 521 -38.94 -30.69 -21.77
CA SER A 521 -39.72 -29.55 -21.30
C SER A 521 -40.65 -29.94 -20.15
N ASN A 522 -40.78 -29.05 -19.16
CA ASN A 522 -41.70 -29.26 -18.04
C ASN A 522 -43.15 -29.16 -18.53
N TYR A 523 -43.88 -30.28 -18.48
CA TYR A 523 -45.30 -30.37 -18.82
C TYR A 523 -46.06 -31.03 -17.66
N GLN A 524 -47.23 -30.49 -17.32
CA GLN A 524 -48.17 -31.02 -16.28
C GLN A 524 -47.64 -31.07 -14.83
N SER A 525 -46.98 -30.00 -14.36
CA SER A 525 -46.55 -29.84 -12.95
C SER A 525 -45.54 -30.89 -12.43
N ASN A 526 -45.02 -31.74 -13.32
CA ASN A 526 -43.94 -32.67 -13.01
C ASN A 526 -42.59 -31.95 -13.12
N VAL A 527 -41.67 -32.25 -12.21
CA VAL A 527 -40.35 -31.63 -12.18
C VAL A 527 -39.31 -32.62 -12.66
N PHE A 528 -38.63 -32.27 -13.75
CA PHE A 528 -37.47 -33.02 -14.24
C PHE A 528 -36.44 -33.14 -13.11
N ASN A 529 -35.98 -34.35 -12.84
CA ASN A 529 -35.03 -34.63 -11.78
C ASN A 529 -33.64 -34.96 -12.37
N HIS A 530 -33.54 -36.05 -13.13
CA HIS A 530 -32.30 -36.45 -13.78
C HIS A 530 -32.54 -37.41 -14.95
N TRP A 531 -31.56 -37.52 -15.84
CA TRP A 531 -31.45 -38.61 -16.80
C TRP A 531 -30.93 -39.89 -16.13
N ASN A 532 -31.09 -41.04 -16.78
CA ASN A 532 -30.61 -42.35 -16.31
C ASN A 532 -29.12 -42.44 -15.95
N ASP A 533 -28.28 -41.54 -16.46
CA ASP A 533 -26.87 -41.44 -16.10
C ASP A 533 -26.56 -40.44 -14.98
N GLY A 534 -27.60 -39.90 -14.32
CA GLY A 534 -27.51 -38.94 -13.23
C GLY A 534 -27.44 -37.48 -13.66
N THR A 535 -27.47 -37.17 -14.95
CA THR A 535 -27.43 -35.79 -15.44
C THR A 535 -28.69 -35.03 -15.00
N THR A 536 -28.54 -33.92 -14.26
CA THR A 536 -29.66 -33.18 -13.64
C THR A 536 -30.21 -32.03 -14.49
N THR A 537 -29.59 -31.75 -15.64
CA THR A 537 -30.09 -30.75 -16.59
C THR A 537 -31.14 -31.37 -17.51
N ALA A 538 -32.25 -30.67 -17.73
CA ALA A 538 -33.32 -31.13 -18.62
C ALA A 538 -32.88 -31.22 -20.10
N SER A 539 -31.70 -30.71 -20.46
CA SER A 539 -31.08 -30.88 -21.77
C SER A 539 -29.84 -31.76 -21.70
N LYS A 540 -29.62 -32.60 -22.71
CA LYS A 540 -28.47 -33.51 -22.81
C LYS A 540 -27.98 -33.68 -24.23
N THR A 541 -26.68 -33.53 -24.45
CA THR A 541 -26.03 -33.82 -25.74
C THR A 541 -25.55 -35.27 -25.80
N ILE A 542 -25.82 -35.94 -26.91
CA ILE A 542 -25.43 -37.33 -27.17
C ILE A 542 -24.91 -37.50 -28.61
N THR A 543 -24.02 -38.47 -28.79
CA THR A 543 -23.50 -38.88 -30.11
C THR A 543 -23.81 -40.36 -30.31
N PRO A 544 -25.03 -40.72 -30.75
CA PRO A 544 -25.43 -42.11 -30.83
C PRO A 544 -24.68 -42.81 -31.96
N THR A 545 -24.01 -43.92 -31.64
CA THR A 545 -23.38 -44.83 -32.62
C THR A 545 -24.21 -46.09 -32.86
N GLN A 546 -25.23 -46.32 -32.02
CA GLN A 546 -26.18 -47.43 -32.06
C GLN A 546 -27.53 -46.97 -31.49
N ASN A 547 -28.56 -47.80 -31.65
CA ASN A 547 -29.88 -47.54 -31.05
C ASN A 547 -29.75 -47.37 -29.53
N THR A 548 -30.25 -46.26 -29.01
CA THR A 548 -30.05 -45.85 -27.62
C THR A 548 -31.39 -45.46 -27.00
N THR A 549 -31.61 -45.86 -25.74
CA THR A 549 -32.76 -45.38 -24.95
C THR A 549 -32.27 -44.47 -23.83
N LEU A 550 -32.84 -43.27 -23.75
CA LEU A 550 -32.69 -42.33 -22.66
C LEU A 550 -33.93 -42.41 -21.77
N THR A 551 -33.71 -42.47 -20.46
CA THR A 551 -34.79 -42.40 -19.48
C THR A 551 -34.64 -41.12 -18.68
N GLU A 552 -35.68 -40.31 -18.66
CA GLU A 552 -35.79 -39.11 -17.84
C GLU A 552 -36.65 -39.41 -16.60
N TYR A 553 -36.14 -39.03 -15.44
CA TYR A 553 -36.77 -39.25 -14.14
C TYR A 553 -37.43 -37.97 -13.67
N TYR A 554 -38.67 -38.07 -13.23
CA TYR A 554 -39.43 -36.94 -12.69
C TYR A 554 -39.94 -37.22 -11.30
N SER A 555 -40.10 -36.14 -10.56
CA SER A 555 -40.71 -36.16 -9.25
C SER A 555 -42.19 -35.86 -9.39
N THR A 556 -43.02 -36.85 -9.06
CA THR A 556 -44.49 -36.80 -9.18
C THR A 556 -45.12 -36.84 -7.79
N GLY A 557 -45.95 -35.85 -7.45
CA GLY A 557 -46.56 -35.74 -6.11
C GLY A 557 -45.62 -35.16 -5.04
N PRO A 558 -46.10 -34.90 -3.82
CA PRO A 558 -45.29 -34.25 -2.79
C PRO A 558 -44.12 -35.13 -2.31
N VAL A 559 -42.97 -34.51 -2.05
CA VAL A 559 -41.77 -35.16 -1.48
C VAL A 559 -41.61 -34.81 -0.01
N SER A 560 -40.96 -35.70 0.75
CA SER A 560 -40.76 -35.51 2.18
C SER A 560 -39.50 -34.68 2.47
N LEU A 561 -39.64 -33.53 3.12
CA LEU A 561 -38.54 -32.72 3.63
C LEU A 561 -38.46 -32.86 5.15
N LYS A 562 -37.45 -33.57 5.66
CA LYS A 562 -37.22 -33.72 7.10
C LYS A 562 -36.26 -32.64 7.60
N VAL A 563 -36.57 -32.00 8.72
CA VAL A 563 -35.72 -30.97 9.34
C VAL A 563 -35.37 -31.40 10.76
N LYS A 564 -34.07 -31.49 11.04
CA LYS A 564 -33.49 -31.83 12.34
C LYS A 564 -32.64 -30.68 12.85
N ALA A 565 -32.57 -30.53 14.17
CA ALA A 565 -31.56 -29.72 14.83
C ALA A 565 -30.65 -30.63 15.66
N VAL A 566 -29.35 -30.36 15.64
CA VAL A 566 -28.35 -31.10 16.40
C VAL A 566 -27.33 -30.15 17.02
N ASP A 567 -26.66 -30.58 18.08
CA ASP A 567 -25.46 -29.89 18.57
C ASP A 567 -24.25 -30.15 17.66
N LEU A 568 -23.13 -29.46 17.91
CA LEU A 568 -21.87 -29.66 17.15
C LEU A 568 -21.30 -31.09 17.27
N SER A 569 -21.75 -31.88 18.24
CA SER A 569 -21.39 -33.30 18.40
C SER A 569 -22.36 -34.25 17.67
N GLY A 570 -23.41 -33.71 17.03
CA GLY A 570 -24.42 -34.48 16.29
C GLY A 570 -25.58 -35.00 17.14
N ASN A 571 -25.68 -34.64 18.43
CA ASN A 571 -26.80 -35.05 19.28
C ASN A 571 -28.06 -34.24 18.93
N VAL A 572 -29.21 -34.91 18.84
CA VAL A 572 -30.48 -34.26 18.46
C VAL A 572 -30.94 -33.28 19.54
N ILE A 573 -31.18 -32.03 19.12
CA ILE A 573 -31.80 -30.99 19.95
C ILE A 573 -33.30 -30.98 19.67
N THR A 574 -34.09 -31.17 20.72
CA THR A 574 -35.55 -31.10 20.68
C THR A 574 -36.05 -29.75 21.20
N GLY A 575 -37.24 -29.33 20.76
CA GLY A 575 -37.88 -28.11 21.28
C GLY A 575 -37.49 -26.81 20.58
N LEU A 576 -36.76 -26.85 19.45
CA LEU A 576 -36.56 -25.66 18.61
C LEU A 576 -37.73 -25.47 17.64
N TRP A 577 -38.17 -24.23 17.44
CA TRP A 577 -39.32 -23.94 16.58
C TRP A 577 -38.91 -23.90 15.11
N THR A 578 -39.49 -24.77 14.29
CA THR A 578 -39.27 -24.83 12.85
C THR A 578 -40.45 -24.23 12.10
N THR A 579 -40.19 -23.38 11.11
CA THR A 579 -41.20 -22.86 10.18
C THR A 579 -40.81 -23.16 8.74
N LEU A 580 -41.80 -23.53 7.92
CA LEU A 580 -41.67 -23.70 6.48
C LEU A 580 -42.50 -22.61 5.78
N VAL A 581 -41.85 -21.82 4.94
CA VAL A 581 -42.44 -20.70 4.21
C VAL A 581 -42.31 -20.93 2.70
N SER A 582 -43.34 -20.60 1.93
CA SER A 582 -43.25 -20.52 0.46
C SER A 582 -44.01 -19.27 -0.03
N GLY A 583 -43.43 -18.53 -0.98
CA GLY A 583 -44.04 -17.30 -1.51
C GLY A 583 -44.36 -16.25 -0.42
N GLY A 584 -43.58 -16.21 0.66
CA GLY A 584 -43.79 -15.31 1.80
C GLY A 584 -44.88 -15.76 2.79
N THR A 585 -45.56 -16.88 2.55
CA THR A 585 -46.60 -17.41 3.45
C THR A 585 -46.07 -18.59 4.27
N THR A 586 -46.25 -18.56 5.59
CA THR A 586 -45.98 -19.71 6.46
C THR A 586 -46.97 -20.82 6.17
N LEU A 587 -46.48 -21.94 5.68
CA LEU A 587 -47.31 -23.11 5.33
C LEU A 587 -47.50 -24.03 6.53
N GLN A 588 -46.43 -24.25 7.31
CA GLN A 588 -46.46 -25.14 8.47
C GLN A 588 -45.39 -24.74 9.49
N SER A 589 -45.66 -24.98 10.77
CA SER A 589 -44.73 -24.73 11.86
C SER A 589 -44.90 -25.73 13.00
N GLY A 590 -43.86 -25.94 13.80
CA GLY A 590 -43.86 -26.83 14.96
C GLY A 590 -42.45 -27.04 15.53
N TYR A 591 -42.30 -27.91 16.52
CA TYR A 591 -41.01 -28.17 17.15
C TYR A 591 -40.18 -29.24 16.42
N THR A 592 -38.86 -29.10 16.37
CA THR A 592 -37.93 -30.11 15.82
C THR A 592 -38.04 -31.43 16.57
N THR A 593 -37.97 -32.60 15.92
CA THR A 593 -37.79 -32.87 14.48
C THR A 593 -39.11 -32.83 13.71
N MET A 594 -39.15 -32.16 12.55
CA MET A 594 -40.35 -32.11 11.67
C MET A 594 -40.12 -32.81 10.32
N THR A 595 -41.20 -33.29 9.71
CA THR A 595 -41.21 -33.75 8.32
C THR A 595 -42.36 -33.05 7.59
N PHE A 596 -42.04 -32.36 6.51
CA PHE A 596 -42.97 -31.61 5.66
C PHE A 596 -43.27 -32.41 4.40
N SER A 597 -44.51 -32.34 3.94
CA SER A 597 -44.90 -32.81 2.60
C SER A 597 -44.86 -31.59 1.67
N VAL A 598 -43.89 -31.54 0.77
CA VAL A 598 -43.62 -30.35 -0.06
C VAL A 598 -43.74 -30.67 -1.54
N THR A 599 -44.20 -29.70 -2.33
CA THR A 599 -44.27 -29.83 -3.79
C THR A 599 -42.85 -29.85 -4.36
N PRO A 600 -42.47 -30.88 -5.14
CA PRO A 600 -41.14 -30.95 -5.73
C PRO A 600 -40.86 -29.73 -6.61
N GLY A 601 -39.63 -29.23 -6.62
CA GLY A 601 -39.22 -28.10 -7.45
C GLY A 601 -39.78 -26.74 -7.04
N THR A 602 -40.68 -26.68 -6.06
CA THR A 602 -41.10 -25.43 -5.44
C THR A 602 -40.04 -24.96 -4.46
N GLN A 603 -39.78 -23.65 -4.45
CA GLN A 603 -38.85 -23.06 -3.50
C GLN A 603 -39.52 -22.87 -2.13
N TYR A 604 -38.82 -23.30 -1.09
CA TYR A 604 -39.23 -23.15 0.31
C TYR A 604 -38.11 -22.51 1.12
N THR A 605 -38.47 -21.71 2.11
CA THR A 605 -37.56 -21.23 3.14
C THR A 605 -37.90 -21.91 4.46
N VAL A 606 -36.95 -22.67 4.99
CA VAL A 606 -37.01 -23.29 6.31
C VAL A 606 -36.31 -22.39 7.31
N THR A 607 -36.92 -22.11 8.45
CA THR A 607 -36.26 -21.42 9.57
C THR A 607 -36.33 -22.30 10.79
N VAL A 608 -35.23 -22.42 11.53
CA VAL A 608 -35.23 -23.03 12.88
C VAL A 608 -34.86 -21.93 13.87
N ALA A 609 -35.79 -21.55 14.73
CA ALA A 609 -35.71 -20.43 15.66
C ALA A 609 -35.57 -20.90 17.10
N ASN A 610 -34.77 -20.16 17.87
CA ASN A 610 -34.37 -20.49 19.23
C ASN A 610 -35.29 -19.89 20.31
N TYR A 611 -35.58 -20.66 21.35
CA TYR A 611 -36.27 -20.25 22.59
C TYR A 611 -35.48 -20.60 23.88
N GLN A 612 -34.27 -21.19 23.78
CA GLN A 612 -33.53 -21.83 24.88
C GLN A 612 -32.00 -21.56 24.82
N ASN A 613 -31.55 -20.34 24.51
CA ASN A 613 -30.14 -19.91 24.49
C ASN A 613 -29.16 -20.56 23.47
N TYR A 614 -29.59 -21.54 22.68
CA TYR A 614 -28.78 -22.10 21.58
C TYR A 614 -28.48 -21.11 20.44
N VAL A 615 -27.21 -21.01 20.04
CA VAL A 615 -26.81 -20.16 18.90
C VAL A 615 -26.77 -20.99 17.62
N PHE A 616 -27.54 -20.59 16.60
CA PHE A 616 -27.48 -21.23 15.28
C PHE A 616 -26.07 -21.07 14.70
N ASP A 617 -25.46 -22.17 14.26
CA ASP A 617 -24.10 -22.18 13.72
C ASP A 617 -24.14 -22.29 12.19
N HIS A 618 -24.57 -23.44 11.66
CA HIS A 618 -24.69 -23.67 10.22
C HIS A 618 -25.68 -24.79 9.87
N TRP A 619 -26.11 -24.86 8.61
CA TRP A 619 -26.78 -26.02 8.02
C TRP A 619 -25.75 -27.06 7.55
N SER A 620 -26.16 -28.32 7.36
CA SER A 620 -25.31 -29.45 6.95
C SER A 620 -24.48 -29.29 5.67
N ASP A 621 -24.71 -28.24 4.88
CA ASP A 621 -23.95 -27.89 3.68
C ASP A 621 -23.14 -26.59 3.85
N GLY A 622 -22.96 -26.15 5.10
CA GLY A 622 -22.12 -25.01 5.48
C GLY A 622 -22.83 -23.66 5.48
N ASN A 623 -24.13 -23.57 5.16
CA ASN A 623 -24.83 -22.28 5.16
C ASN A 623 -25.02 -21.74 6.60
N THR A 624 -24.50 -20.55 6.88
CA THR A 624 -24.55 -19.89 8.21
C THR A 624 -25.77 -19.00 8.42
N ASN A 625 -26.69 -18.91 7.46
CA ASN A 625 -27.95 -18.19 7.63
C ASN A 625 -28.99 -19.09 8.33
N PRO A 626 -29.61 -18.66 9.44
CA PRO A 626 -30.66 -19.43 10.12
C PRO A 626 -31.92 -19.63 9.27
N HIS A 627 -32.09 -18.85 8.20
CA HIS A 627 -33.09 -19.05 7.16
C HIS A 627 -32.47 -19.78 5.97
N ARG A 628 -33.03 -20.96 5.65
CA ARG A 628 -32.57 -21.77 4.54
C ARG A 628 -33.57 -21.91 3.42
N THR A 629 -33.22 -21.35 2.27
CA THR A 629 -33.91 -21.60 1.00
C THR A 629 -33.47 -22.93 0.39
N ILE A 630 -34.45 -23.77 0.02
CA ILE A 630 -34.27 -25.06 -0.64
C ILE A 630 -35.34 -25.28 -1.70
N THR A 631 -34.98 -26.01 -2.77
CA THR A 631 -35.89 -26.43 -3.84
C THR A 631 -35.84 -27.95 -3.94
N PRO A 632 -36.52 -28.67 -3.04
CA PRO A 632 -36.39 -30.13 -2.97
C PRO A 632 -37.04 -30.76 -4.21
N THR A 633 -36.29 -31.55 -4.96
CA THR A 633 -36.83 -32.38 -6.05
C THR A 633 -37.09 -33.80 -5.59
N GLN A 634 -36.53 -34.24 -4.47
CA GLN A 634 -36.73 -35.57 -3.89
C GLN A 634 -36.81 -35.47 -2.36
N ALA A 635 -37.03 -36.61 -1.70
CA ALA A 635 -36.98 -36.65 -0.24
C ALA A 635 -35.60 -36.20 0.26
N ALA A 636 -35.58 -35.27 1.21
CA ALA A 636 -34.36 -34.64 1.70
C ALA A 636 -34.40 -34.50 3.22
N THR A 637 -33.23 -34.50 3.85
CA THR A 637 -33.08 -34.15 5.27
C THR A 637 -32.17 -32.95 5.40
N LEU A 638 -32.66 -31.88 6.01
CA LEU A 638 -31.87 -30.73 6.43
C LEU A 638 -31.51 -30.87 7.90
N VAL A 639 -30.24 -30.64 8.22
CA VAL A 639 -29.73 -30.65 9.59
C VAL A 639 -29.18 -29.25 9.91
N ALA A 640 -29.74 -28.62 10.94
CA ALA A 640 -29.25 -27.37 11.50
C ALA A 640 -28.38 -27.68 12.73
N TYR A 641 -27.15 -27.16 12.73
CA TYR A 641 -26.20 -27.27 13.82
C TYR A 641 -26.31 -26.05 14.73
N TYR A 642 -26.35 -26.31 16.03
CA TYR A 642 -26.39 -25.28 17.06
C TYR A 642 -25.24 -25.46 18.06
N ASN A 643 -24.76 -24.33 18.56
CA ASN A 643 -23.84 -24.27 19.68
C ASN A 643 -24.61 -23.98 20.97
N SER A 644 -24.24 -24.66 22.06
CA SER A 644 -24.83 -24.52 23.40
C SER A 644 -24.48 -23.22 24.07
#